data_AF-A0A0F9A544-F1
#
_entry.id   AF-A0A0F9A544-F1
#
_cell.length_a   1.000
_cell.length_b   1.000
_cell.length_c   1.000
_cell.angle_alpha   90.00
_cell.angle_beta   90.00
_cell.angle_gamma   90.00
#
_symmetry.space_group_name_H-M   'P 1'
#
loop_
_entity.id
_entity.type
_entity.pdbx_description
1 polymer ?
#
loop_
_entity_poly.entity_id
_entity_poly.type
_entity_poly.pdbx_seq_one_letter_code
_entity_poly.pdbx_strand_id
1 'polypeptide(L)'
;EQARLAAERERARLAEEEEGRRREARSRARRYADVSQSARDTLNIVKKVGARTEVGINYTQYMEVVGQAWGDVKIFAESPEGEDLWELSFSLTAAIEQYKEALDEWQKKFDTQSAAEKAACDELLQLNWQSAGVHTRRAESLLDPAECESVLYQIDLARKTESR
;
A
#
# COMPACT_ATOMS: atom_id res chain seq x y z
N GLU A 1 24.45 -5.61 39.87
CA GLU A 1 25.40 -5.05 38.87
C GLU A 1 25.34 -5.78 37.52
N GLN A 2 25.51 -7.11 37.49
CA GLN A 2 25.44 -7.92 36.26
C GLN A 2 24.15 -7.73 35.44
N ALA A 3 22.98 -7.70 36.09
CA ALA A 3 21.70 -7.45 35.41
C ALA A 3 21.63 -6.05 34.76
N ARG A 4 22.26 -5.04 35.37
CA ARG A 4 22.31 -3.68 34.81
C ARG A 4 23.20 -3.65 33.56
N LEU A 5 24.36 -4.28 33.62
CA LEU A 5 25.28 -4.41 32.48
C LEU A 5 24.66 -5.20 31.31
N ALA A 6 23.91 -6.27 31.61
CA ALA A 6 23.18 -7.02 30.59
C ALA A 6 22.09 -6.16 29.92
N ALA A 7 21.30 -5.44 30.71
CA ALA A 7 20.27 -4.54 30.18
C ALA A 7 20.87 -3.39 29.35
N GLU A 8 22.01 -2.85 29.75
CA GLU A 8 22.72 -1.79 29.02
C GLU A 8 23.25 -2.29 27.67
N ARG A 9 23.87 -3.49 27.65
CA ARG A 9 24.30 -4.13 26.41
C ARG A 9 23.15 -4.41 25.45
N GLU A 10 22.02 -4.89 25.98
CA GLU A 10 20.85 -5.16 25.16
C GLU A 10 20.25 -3.86 24.58
N ARG A 11 20.17 -2.79 25.39
CA ARG A 11 19.75 -1.47 24.90
C ARG A 11 20.68 -0.93 23.82
N ALA A 12 21.99 -1.06 23.99
CA ALA A 12 22.97 -0.63 23.00
C ALA A 12 22.83 -1.41 21.68
N ARG A 13 22.63 -2.74 21.76
CA ARG A 13 22.39 -3.60 20.60
C ARG A 13 21.13 -3.19 19.83
N LEU A 14 20.03 -2.99 20.54
CA LEU A 14 18.76 -2.56 19.93
C LEU A 14 18.87 -1.18 19.27
N ALA A 15 19.60 -0.25 19.91
CA ALA A 15 19.83 1.09 19.35
C ALA A 15 20.69 1.04 18.08
N GLU A 16 21.74 0.20 18.04
CA GLU A 16 22.56 -0.01 16.86
C GLU A 16 21.76 -0.64 15.71
N GLU A 17 20.91 -1.63 16.00
CA GLU A 17 20.00 -2.24 15.03
C GLU A 17 18.94 -1.25 14.50
N GLU A 18 18.47 -0.31 15.33
CA GLU A 18 17.56 0.76 14.90
C GLU A 18 18.26 1.77 13.99
N GLU A 19 19.46 2.23 14.36
CA GLU A 19 20.23 3.18 13.55
C GLU A 19 20.68 2.56 12.22
N GLY A 20 21.01 1.26 12.20
CA GLY A 20 21.26 0.51 10.96
C GLY A 20 20.07 0.59 10.00
N ARG A 21 18.86 0.33 10.49
CA ARG A 21 17.63 0.40 9.68
C ARG A 21 17.34 1.81 9.16
N ARG A 22 17.52 2.84 10.00
CA ARG A 22 17.34 4.24 9.56
C ARG A 22 18.33 4.62 8.46
N ARG A 23 19.60 4.18 8.57
CA ARG A 23 20.59 4.38 7.51
C ARG A 23 20.21 3.69 6.20
N GLU A 24 19.71 2.46 6.26
CA GLU A 24 19.21 1.74 5.09
C GLU A 24 17.98 2.41 4.46
N ALA A 25 17.00 2.83 5.27
CA ALA A 25 15.83 3.57 4.82
C ALA A 25 16.24 4.89 4.14
N ARG A 26 17.16 5.66 4.74
CA ARG A 26 17.68 6.89 4.14
C ARG A 26 18.41 6.64 2.82
N SER A 27 19.17 5.55 2.72
CA SER A 27 19.83 5.16 1.48
C SER A 27 18.81 4.87 0.38
N ARG A 28 17.73 4.14 0.70
CA ARG A 28 16.66 3.83 -0.25
C ARG A 28 15.82 5.05 -0.62
N ALA A 29 15.55 5.95 0.33
CA ALA A 29 14.79 7.18 0.09
C ALA A 29 15.42 8.06 -1.00
N ARG A 30 16.75 7.96 -1.21
CA ARG A 30 17.42 8.65 -2.34
C ARG A 30 16.93 8.21 -3.71
N ARG A 31 16.51 6.95 -3.86
CA ARG A 31 15.90 6.45 -5.11
C ARG A 31 14.53 7.08 -5.37
N TYR A 32 13.85 7.48 -4.31
CA TYR A 32 12.55 8.14 -4.37
C TYR A 32 12.65 9.67 -4.59
N ALA A 33 13.85 10.27 -4.49
CA ALA A 33 14.03 11.71 -4.65
C ALA A 33 13.78 12.18 -6.09
N ASP A 34 14.04 11.34 -7.09
CA ASP A 34 13.88 11.64 -8.51
C ASP A 34 13.01 10.59 -9.21
N VAL A 35 11.82 10.38 -8.66
CA VAL A 35 10.85 9.42 -9.19
C VAL A 35 10.34 9.90 -10.54
N SER A 36 10.35 8.99 -11.52
CA SER A 36 9.95 9.29 -12.89
C SER A 36 8.47 9.67 -12.99
N GLN A 37 8.09 10.23 -14.14
CA GLN A 37 6.71 10.54 -14.44
C GLN A 37 5.83 9.28 -14.50
N SER A 38 6.37 8.14 -14.95
CA SER A 38 5.64 6.87 -15.06
C SER A 38 5.10 6.38 -13.71
N ALA A 39 5.94 6.41 -12.68
CA ALA A 39 5.56 6.08 -11.31
C ALA A 39 4.47 7.03 -10.76
N ARG A 40 4.60 8.34 -11.02
CA ARG A 40 3.60 9.35 -10.62
C ARG A 40 2.27 9.17 -11.34
N ASP A 41 2.31 8.84 -12.63
CA ASP A 41 1.11 8.59 -13.43
C ASP A 41 0.38 7.34 -12.94
N THR A 42 1.13 6.27 -12.62
CA THR A 42 0.57 5.04 -12.04
C THR A 42 -0.13 5.31 -10.70
N LEU A 43 0.48 6.08 -9.81
CA LEU A 43 -0.17 6.52 -8.57
C LEU A 43 -1.45 7.32 -8.85
N ASN A 44 -1.42 8.26 -9.79
CA ASN A 44 -2.58 9.06 -10.15
C ASN A 44 -3.73 8.22 -10.72
N ILE A 45 -3.43 7.11 -11.40
CA ILE A 45 -4.45 6.15 -11.86
C ILE A 45 -5.16 5.52 -10.66
N VAL A 46 -4.42 5.01 -9.66
CA VAL A 46 -5.00 4.44 -8.44
C VAL A 46 -5.83 5.48 -7.68
N LYS A 47 -5.30 6.71 -7.52
CA LYS A 47 -6.03 7.82 -6.88
C LYS A 47 -7.34 8.15 -7.58
N LYS A 48 -7.40 8.07 -8.91
CA LYS A 48 -8.64 8.28 -9.68
C LYS A 48 -9.68 7.22 -9.37
N VAL A 49 -9.28 5.97 -9.12
CA VAL A 49 -10.21 4.93 -8.64
C VAL A 49 -10.80 5.33 -7.29
N GLY A 50 -9.95 5.71 -6.33
CA GLY A 50 -10.38 6.18 -5.02
C GLY A 50 -11.33 7.38 -5.07
N ALA A 51 -10.97 8.42 -5.82
CA ALA A 51 -11.83 9.60 -5.99
C ALA A 51 -13.21 9.24 -6.58
N ARG A 52 -13.27 8.28 -7.52
CA ARG A 52 -14.54 7.80 -8.07
C ARG A 52 -15.39 7.04 -7.05
N THR A 53 -14.77 6.26 -6.17
CA THR A 53 -15.50 5.59 -5.08
C THR A 53 -16.09 6.59 -4.08
N GLU A 54 -15.38 7.68 -3.77
CA GLU A 54 -15.83 8.72 -2.84
C GLU A 54 -17.03 9.52 -3.35
N VAL A 55 -17.09 9.82 -4.64
CA VAL A 55 -18.21 10.59 -5.25
C VAL A 55 -19.43 9.73 -5.56
N GLY A 56 -19.31 8.41 -5.42
CA GLY A 56 -20.30 7.45 -5.87
C GLY A 56 -20.09 7.06 -7.34
N ILE A 57 -19.95 5.76 -7.56
CA ILE A 57 -19.77 5.14 -8.88
C ILE A 57 -20.77 3.99 -9.02
N ASN A 58 -21.21 3.69 -10.24
CA ASN A 58 -22.02 2.48 -10.47
C ASN A 58 -21.13 1.27 -10.78
N TYR A 59 -21.70 0.07 -10.65
CA TYR A 59 -20.95 -1.18 -10.79
C TYR A 59 -20.22 -1.31 -12.15
N THR A 60 -20.89 -1.02 -13.26
CA THR A 60 -20.29 -1.14 -14.60
C THR A 60 -19.09 -0.21 -14.76
N GLN A 61 -19.22 1.05 -14.36
CA GLN A 61 -18.12 2.01 -14.41
C GLN A 61 -16.97 1.62 -13.47
N TYR A 62 -17.31 1.07 -12.29
CA TYR A 62 -16.33 0.63 -11.30
C TYR A 62 -15.50 -0.53 -11.86
N MET A 63 -16.15 -1.54 -12.43
CA MET A 63 -15.51 -2.68 -13.10
C MET A 63 -14.53 -2.21 -14.19
N GLU A 64 -14.95 -1.31 -15.07
CA GLU A 64 -14.11 -0.78 -16.15
C GLU A 64 -12.87 -0.05 -15.62
N VAL A 65 -13.06 0.84 -14.65
CA VAL A 65 -11.97 1.64 -14.06
C VAL A 65 -10.97 0.78 -13.31
N VAL A 66 -11.45 -0.18 -12.50
CA VAL A 66 -10.57 -1.10 -11.76
C VAL A 66 -9.80 -2.00 -12.72
N GLY A 67 -10.46 -2.51 -13.76
CA GLY A 67 -9.81 -3.33 -14.79
C GLY A 67 -8.71 -2.59 -15.54
N GLN A 68 -8.95 -1.34 -15.94
CA GLN A 68 -7.94 -0.51 -16.58
C GLN A 68 -6.77 -0.20 -15.63
N ALA A 69 -7.08 0.25 -14.41
CA ALA A 69 -6.07 0.58 -13.41
C ALA A 69 -5.20 -0.63 -13.04
N TRP A 70 -5.78 -1.83 -12.99
CA TRP A 70 -5.05 -3.08 -12.80
C TRP A 70 -4.00 -3.33 -13.90
N GLY A 71 -4.37 -3.12 -15.16
CA GLY A 71 -3.45 -3.27 -16.29
C GLY A 71 -2.25 -2.33 -16.17
N ASP A 72 -2.52 -1.04 -15.92
CA ASP A 72 -1.48 -0.02 -15.82
C ASP A 72 -0.55 -0.25 -14.62
N VAL A 73 -1.11 -0.57 -13.44
CA VAL A 73 -0.33 -0.88 -12.23
C VAL A 73 0.54 -2.14 -12.44
N LYS A 74 0.00 -3.17 -13.08
CA LYS A 74 0.75 -4.40 -13.34
C LYS A 74 1.93 -4.16 -14.30
N ILE A 75 1.71 -3.40 -15.36
CA ILE A 75 2.78 -3.01 -16.31
C ILE A 75 3.89 -2.25 -15.57
N PHE A 76 3.52 -1.30 -14.71
CA PHE A 76 4.50 -0.57 -13.90
C PHE A 76 5.27 -1.52 -12.97
N ALA A 77 4.58 -2.36 -12.21
CA ALA A 77 5.19 -3.27 -11.23
C ALA A 77 6.15 -4.29 -11.86
N GLU A 78 5.88 -4.74 -13.09
CA GLU A 78 6.73 -5.67 -13.86
C GLU A 78 7.84 -4.96 -14.66
N SER A 79 7.89 -3.62 -14.63
CA SER A 79 8.93 -2.86 -15.31
C SER A 79 10.23 -2.81 -14.48
N PRO A 80 11.40 -2.58 -15.09
CA PRO A 80 12.66 -2.40 -14.35
C PRO A 80 12.58 -1.27 -13.30
N GLU A 81 11.79 -0.24 -13.58
CA GLU A 81 11.54 0.85 -12.62
C GLU A 81 10.69 0.37 -11.44
N GLY A 82 9.64 -0.41 -11.70
CA GLY A 82 8.80 -1.00 -10.66
C GLY A 82 9.56 -1.98 -9.77
N GLU A 83 10.51 -2.71 -10.33
CA GLU A 83 11.42 -3.58 -9.57
C GLU A 83 12.38 -2.78 -8.68
N ASP A 84 12.94 -1.67 -9.17
CA ASP A 84 13.80 -0.80 -8.35
C ASP A 84 13.01 -0.10 -7.23
N LEU A 85 11.79 0.35 -7.53
CA LEU A 85 10.84 0.98 -6.61
C LEU A 85 9.85 -0.01 -6.01
N TRP A 86 10.34 -1.16 -5.53
CA TRP A 86 9.48 -2.26 -5.10
C TRP A 86 8.46 -1.88 -4.01
N GLU A 87 8.78 -0.97 -3.08
CA GLU A 87 7.84 -0.56 -2.03
C GLU A 87 6.62 0.19 -2.59
N LEU A 88 6.85 0.97 -3.65
CA LEU A 88 5.80 1.66 -4.39
C LEU A 88 4.98 0.66 -5.19
N SER A 89 5.63 -0.22 -5.96
CA SER A 89 4.95 -1.27 -6.73
C SER A 89 4.09 -2.16 -5.84
N PHE A 90 4.60 -2.54 -4.67
CA PHE A 90 3.85 -3.31 -3.67
C PHE A 90 2.64 -2.53 -3.16
N SER A 91 2.81 -1.26 -2.78
CA SER A 91 1.71 -0.43 -2.26
C SER A 91 0.63 -0.18 -3.32
N LEU A 92 1.00 0.09 -4.57
CA LEU A 92 0.05 0.28 -5.68
C LEU A 92 -0.68 -1.02 -6.02
N THR A 93 0.03 -2.15 -6.07
CA THR A 93 -0.55 -3.49 -6.31
C THR A 93 -1.54 -3.86 -5.21
N ALA A 94 -1.16 -3.69 -3.94
CA ALA A 94 -2.05 -3.96 -2.82
C ALA A 94 -3.30 -3.06 -2.87
N ALA A 95 -3.17 -1.77 -3.21
CA ALA A 95 -4.33 -0.89 -3.33
C ALA A 95 -5.32 -1.38 -4.40
N ILE A 96 -4.83 -1.79 -5.58
CA ILE A 96 -5.71 -2.24 -6.66
C ILE A 96 -6.28 -3.64 -6.41
N GLU A 97 -5.56 -4.51 -5.69
CA GLU A 97 -6.09 -5.80 -5.21
C GLU A 97 -7.29 -5.60 -4.29
N GLN A 98 -7.22 -4.65 -3.36
CA GLN A 98 -8.35 -4.29 -2.50
C GLN A 98 -9.55 -3.75 -3.32
N TYR A 99 -9.31 -2.96 -4.36
CA TYR A 99 -10.40 -2.54 -5.27
C TYR A 99 -11.01 -3.72 -6.06
N LYS A 100 -10.21 -4.73 -6.42
CA LYS A 100 -10.72 -5.96 -7.07
C LYS A 100 -11.53 -6.81 -6.09
N GLU A 101 -11.08 -6.98 -4.86
CA GLU A 101 -11.86 -7.67 -3.83
C GLU A 101 -13.19 -6.96 -3.57
N ALA A 102 -13.20 -5.61 -3.54
CA ALA A 102 -14.44 -4.84 -3.47
C ALA A 102 -15.36 -5.06 -4.68
N LEU A 103 -14.80 -5.27 -5.88
CA LEU A 103 -15.58 -5.59 -7.08
C LEU A 103 -16.25 -6.96 -6.95
N ASP A 104 -15.52 -7.95 -6.43
CA ASP A 104 -16.03 -9.31 -6.21
C ASP A 104 -17.17 -9.31 -5.17
N GLU A 105 -17.03 -8.58 -4.06
CA GLU A 105 -18.10 -8.42 -3.06
C GLU A 105 -19.31 -7.68 -3.63
N TRP A 106 -19.09 -6.70 -4.52
CA TRP A 106 -20.19 -6.01 -5.21
C TRP A 106 -20.94 -6.97 -6.15
N GLN A 107 -20.23 -7.80 -6.92
CA GLN A 107 -20.85 -8.80 -7.78
C GLN A 107 -21.69 -9.78 -6.94
N LYS A 108 -21.11 -10.32 -5.87
CA LYS A 108 -21.79 -11.21 -4.93
C LYS A 108 -23.06 -10.60 -4.32
N LYS A 109 -23.06 -9.28 -4.04
CA LYS A 109 -24.25 -8.54 -3.58
C LYS A 109 -25.42 -8.64 -4.57
N PHE A 110 -25.16 -8.66 -5.87
CA PHE A 110 -26.21 -8.85 -6.88
C PHE A 110 -26.74 -10.28 -6.92
N ASP A 111 -25.85 -11.25 -6.69
CA ASP A 111 -26.18 -12.67 -6.79
C ASP A 111 -26.95 -13.20 -5.56
N THR A 112 -26.77 -12.56 -4.39
CA THR A 112 -27.53 -12.93 -3.19
C THR A 112 -28.96 -12.37 -3.18
N GLN A 113 -29.89 -13.15 -2.62
CA GLN A 113 -31.26 -12.73 -2.31
C GLN A 113 -31.45 -12.31 -0.85
N SER A 114 -30.51 -12.67 0.04
CA SER A 114 -30.62 -12.41 1.48
C SER A 114 -30.26 -10.98 1.82
N ALA A 115 -31.16 -10.28 2.53
CA ALA A 115 -30.90 -8.91 2.99
C ALA A 115 -29.68 -8.84 3.94
N ALA A 116 -29.50 -9.86 4.79
CA ALA A 116 -28.37 -9.93 5.70
C ALA A 116 -27.04 -10.11 4.95
N GLU A 117 -27.01 -10.94 3.91
CA GLU A 117 -25.81 -11.13 3.09
C GLU A 117 -25.49 -9.88 2.27
N LYS A 118 -26.50 -9.17 1.77
CA LYS A 118 -26.30 -7.87 1.11
C LYS A 118 -25.66 -6.84 2.02
N ALA A 119 -26.11 -6.76 3.28
CA ALA A 119 -25.53 -5.86 4.27
C ALA A 119 -24.06 -6.24 4.56
N ALA A 120 -23.75 -7.53 4.70
CA ALA A 120 -22.38 -7.99 4.87
C ALA A 120 -21.48 -7.65 3.66
N CYS A 121 -21.99 -7.78 2.43
CA CYS A 121 -21.23 -7.37 1.24
C CYS A 121 -20.95 -5.86 1.24
N ASP A 122 -21.90 -5.03 1.69
CA ASP A 122 -21.71 -3.58 1.80
C ASP A 122 -20.62 -3.21 2.83
N GLU A 123 -20.58 -3.90 3.96
CA GLU A 123 -19.53 -3.71 4.97
C GLU A 123 -18.15 -4.09 4.43
N LEU A 124 -18.03 -5.25 3.77
CA LEU A 124 -16.77 -5.72 3.18
C LEU A 124 -16.29 -4.81 2.04
N LEU A 125 -17.21 -4.37 1.18
CA LEU A 125 -16.91 -3.43 0.11
C LEU A 125 -16.34 -2.11 0.67
N GLN A 126 -16.96 -1.57 1.72
CA GLN A 126 -16.47 -0.36 2.37
C GLN A 126 -15.11 -0.56 3.05
N LEU A 127 -14.89 -1.72 3.68
CA LEU A 127 -13.60 -2.07 4.30
C LEU A 127 -12.49 -2.14 3.25
N ASN A 128 -12.74 -2.81 2.13
CA ASN A 128 -11.80 -2.95 1.03
C ASN A 128 -11.44 -1.58 0.42
N TRP A 129 -12.41 -0.68 0.25
CA TRP A 129 -12.12 0.70 -0.20
C TRP A 129 -11.25 1.48 0.79
N GLN A 130 -11.51 1.34 2.10
CA GLN A 130 -10.68 1.98 3.12
C GLN A 130 -9.25 1.44 3.13
N SER A 131 -9.11 0.12 3.02
CA SER A 131 -7.84 -0.58 2.91
C SER A 131 -7.05 -0.12 1.68
N ALA A 132 -7.69 -0.04 0.51
CA ALA A 132 -7.10 0.52 -0.71
C ALA A 132 -6.60 1.96 -0.49
N GLY A 133 -7.36 2.78 0.23
CA GLY A 133 -6.97 4.15 0.60
C GLY A 133 -5.74 4.21 1.51
N VAL A 134 -5.55 3.26 2.43
CA VAL A 134 -4.34 3.16 3.26
C VAL A 134 -3.12 2.88 2.39
N HIS A 135 -3.22 1.93 1.47
CA HIS A 135 -2.14 1.60 0.53
C HIS A 135 -1.82 2.74 -0.44
N THR A 136 -2.84 3.45 -0.93
CA THR A 136 -2.68 4.62 -1.79
C THR A 136 -1.94 5.74 -1.06
N ARG A 137 -2.32 6.07 0.19
CA ARG A 137 -1.61 7.07 0.99
C ARG A 137 -0.17 6.67 1.28
N ARG A 138 0.09 5.39 1.55
CA ARG A 138 1.46 4.89 1.71
C ARG A 138 2.29 5.11 0.44
N ALA A 139 1.72 4.84 -0.73
CA ALA A 139 2.36 5.11 -2.01
C ALA A 139 2.62 6.62 -2.23
N GLU A 140 1.69 7.50 -1.85
CA GLU A 140 1.89 8.95 -1.88
C GLU A 140 3.06 9.38 -1.00
N SER A 141 3.10 8.93 0.25
CA SER A 141 4.17 9.24 1.20
C SER A 141 5.54 8.72 0.77
N LEU A 142 5.61 7.63 0.00
CA LEU A 142 6.86 7.18 -0.61
C LEU A 142 7.40 8.17 -1.67
N LEU A 143 6.50 8.88 -2.34
CA LEU A 143 6.85 9.91 -3.33
C LEU A 143 7.05 11.31 -2.73
N ASP A 144 6.77 11.48 -1.43
CA ASP A 144 7.06 12.71 -0.69
C ASP A 144 8.44 12.62 -0.02
N PRO A 145 9.43 13.46 -0.42
CA PRO A 145 10.75 13.47 0.20
C PRO A 145 10.74 13.67 1.72
N ALA A 146 9.73 14.36 2.26
CA ALA A 146 9.60 14.61 3.70
C ALA A 146 9.14 13.37 4.49
N GLU A 147 8.42 12.45 3.84
CA GLU A 147 7.79 11.30 4.49
C GLU A 147 8.46 9.95 4.14
N CYS A 148 9.16 9.89 3.00
CA CYS A 148 9.69 8.65 2.42
C CYS A 148 10.56 7.83 3.38
N GLU A 149 11.54 8.45 4.07
CA GLU A 149 12.41 7.75 5.03
C GLU A 149 11.60 7.09 6.16
N SER A 150 10.59 7.79 6.67
CA SER A 150 9.71 7.29 7.75
C SER A 150 8.90 6.10 7.27
N VAL A 151 8.29 6.18 6.09
CA VAL A 151 7.46 5.10 5.54
C VAL A 151 8.28 3.85 5.22
N LEU A 152 9.47 4.00 4.64
CA LEU A 152 10.37 2.87 4.39
C LEU A 152 10.75 2.16 5.69
N TYR A 153 11.02 2.91 6.76
CA TYR A 153 11.28 2.35 8.08
C TYR A 153 10.07 1.55 8.63
N GLN A 154 8.85 2.07 8.47
CA GLN A 154 7.64 1.35 8.90
C GLN A 154 7.41 0.06 8.11
N ILE A 155 7.69 0.07 6.80
CA ILE A 155 7.58 -1.12 5.95
C ILE A 155 8.54 -2.21 6.44
N ASP A 156 9.80 -1.88 6.74
CA ASP A 156 10.76 -2.86 7.26
C ASP A 156 10.34 -3.42 8.62
N LEU A 157 9.76 -2.58 9.48
CA LEU A 157 9.28 -3.00 10.78
C LEU A 157 8.15 -4.02 10.65
N ALA A 158 7.18 -3.77 9.77
CA ALA A 158 6.08 -4.67 9.49
C ALA A 158 6.53 -6.03 8.94
N ARG A 159 7.47 -6.03 7.98
CA ARG A 159 8.01 -7.28 7.40
C ARG A 159 8.70 -8.17 8.44
N LYS A 160 9.38 -7.56 9.42
CA LYS A 160 10.00 -8.32 10.52
C LYS A 160 8.98 -8.92 11.48
N THR A 161 7.85 -8.27 11.70
CA THR A 161 6.79 -8.82 12.57
C THR A 161 6.05 -9.97 11.91
N GLU A 162 5.91 -9.98 10.58
CA GLU A 162 5.26 -11.06 9.82
C GLU A 162 6.14 -12.31 9.63
N SER A 163 7.46 -12.17 9.79
CA SER A 163 8.42 -13.28 9.63
C SER A 163 8.66 -14.09 10.93
N ARG A 164 7.87 -13.87 11.98
CA ARG A 164 7.99 -14.53 13.29
C ARG A 164 6.77 -15.40 13.58
#